data_AF-A0A552U986-F1
#
_entry.id   AF-A0A552U986-F1
#
_cell.length_a   1.000
_cell.length_b   1.000
_cell.length_c   1.000
_cell.angle_alpha   90.00
_cell.angle_beta   90.00
_cell.angle_gamma   90.00
#
_symmetry.space_group_name_H-M   'P 1'
#
loop_
_entity.id
_entity.type
_entity.pdbx_description
1 polymer ?
#
loop_
_entity_poly.entity_id
_entity_poly.type
_entity_poly.pdbx_seq_one_letter_code
_entity_poly.pdbx_strand_id
1 'polypeptide(L)'
;MRIQLQTRRHAASGDRPALMLAGASLLLAVVAGAISVAAVAKPVPAPVSKPGLTPEAKAALSSMGTYLRSLKSFEVTADGTGDVAQDGQSLEYDARLRYVVALPDRMFAEVSTGSQQRQLYYDGLKLTVSAPEINYYADMPLSGSLAVLLDRAAAEYGIELPLHQLFLWGDAKRPVEWPTSGFKVGTTRCGVAICDQYAFRQPGLDYGMSSARRDWLHMLSFAVTMTITLYLIIDLEYPRLGLIDVASFERAAMATAGIDP
;
A
#
# COMPACT_ATOMS: atom_id res chain seq x y z
N MET A 1 -2.77 9.80 2.19
CA MET A 1 -1.80 9.15 1.28
C MET A 1 -2.14 7.68 1.22
N ARG A 2 -2.50 7.14 0.04
CA ARG A 2 -2.79 5.71 -0.12
C ARG A 2 -1.48 5.02 -0.43
N ILE A 3 -0.93 4.28 0.54
CA ILE A 3 0.29 3.49 0.35
C ILE A 3 -0.17 2.11 -0.11
N GLN A 4 0.30 1.69 -1.28
CA GLN A 4 0.12 0.32 -1.78
C GLN A 4 1.47 -0.38 -1.60
N LEU A 5 1.49 -1.38 -0.72
CA LEU A 5 2.67 -2.21 -0.48
C LEU A 5 2.36 -3.61 -1.00
N GLN A 6 3.20 -4.12 -1.89
CA GLN A 6 3.16 -5.51 -2.32
C GLN A 6 4.41 -6.20 -1.79
N THR A 7 4.22 -7.29 -1.05
CA THR A 7 5.32 -8.11 -0.52
C THR A 7 5.24 -9.49 -1.15
N ARG A 8 6.39 -10.02 -1.58
CA ARG A 8 6.50 -11.44 -1.93
C ARG A 8 7.59 -12.05 -1.05
N ARG A 9 7.22 -12.99 -0.19
CA ARG A 9 8.19 -13.83 0.52
C ARG A 9 8.62 -14.94 -0.43
N HIS A 10 9.92 -15.22 -0.50
CA HIS A 10 10.41 -16.40 -1.22
C HIS A 10 10.24 -17.60 -0.29
N ALA A 11 9.48 -18.61 -0.72
CA ALA A 11 9.48 -19.90 -0.04
C ALA A 11 10.91 -20.43 -0.02
N ALA A 12 11.40 -20.85 1.15
CA ALA A 12 12.70 -21.51 1.26
C ALA A 12 12.65 -22.81 0.45
N SER A 13 13.16 -22.78 -0.78
CA SER A 13 13.31 -23.97 -1.60
C SER A 13 14.35 -24.87 -0.94
N GLY A 14 13.90 -25.96 -0.31
CA GLY A 14 14.76 -27.03 0.14
C GLY A 14 15.37 -27.72 -1.09
N ASP A 15 16.56 -27.27 -1.49
CA ASP A 15 17.34 -27.90 -2.56
C ASP A 15 17.73 -29.33 -2.14
N ARG A 16 17.08 -30.32 -2.74
CA ARG A 16 17.62 -31.69 -2.81
C ARG A 16 18.08 -31.93 -4.25
N PRO A 17 19.38 -32.13 -4.52
CA PRO A 17 19.85 -32.43 -5.87
C PRO A 17 19.36 -33.84 -6.25
N ALA A 18 18.46 -33.92 -7.23
CA ALA A 18 18.03 -35.18 -7.82
C ALA A 18 19.15 -35.74 -8.71
N LEU A 19 19.88 -36.70 -8.16
CA LEU A 19 20.81 -37.56 -8.88
C LEU A 19 20.00 -38.45 -9.86
N MET A 20 19.93 -38.10 -11.14
CA MET A 20 19.30 -38.95 -12.15
C MET A 20 20.26 -40.06 -12.60
N LEU A 21 19.91 -41.30 -12.26
CA LEU A 21 20.49 -42.52 -12.84
C LEU A 21 20.15 -42.61 -14.33
N ALA A 22 21.17 -42.94 -15.12
CA ALA A 22 21.05 -43.35 -16.51
C ALA A 22 20.29 -44.68 -16.63
N GLY A 23 19.32 -44.73 -17.55
CA GLY A 23 18.63 -45.95 -17.97
C GLY A 23 18.38 -45.91 -19.47
N ALA A 24 19.16 -46.72 -20.20
CA ALA A 24 19.08 -46.88 -21.64
C ALA A 24 17.92 -47.80 -22.05
N SER A 25 17.20 -47.48 -23.13
CA SER A 25 16.39 -48.42 -23.92
C SER A 25 16.07 -47.89 -25.33
N LEU A 26 16.91 -48.32 -26.27
CA LEU A 26 16.65 -48.94 -27.58
C LEU A 26 15.47 -48.48 -28.51
N LEU A 27 15.88 -47.87 -29.64
CA LEU A 27 15.42 -47.98 -31.05
C LEU A 27 13.92 -47.85 -31.43
N LEU A 28 13.63 -46.80 -32.23
CA LEU A 28 13.13 -46.99 -33.61
C LEU A 28 13.43 -45.72 -34.45
N ALA A 29 14.22 -45.89 -35.51
CA ALA A 29 14.54 -44.84 -36.47
C ALA A 29 13.41 -44.73 -37.52
N VAL A 30 12.75 -43.57 -37.58
CA VAL A 30 11.98 -43.13 -38.74
C VAL A 30 12.58 -41.80 -39.19
N VAL A 31 13.16 -41.82 -40.38
CA VAL A 31 13.60 -40.64 -41.13
C VAL A 31 12.35 -39.92 -41.63
N ALA A 32 12.03 -38.78 -41.03
CA ALA A 32 11.07 -37.81 -41.55
C ALA A 32 11.65 -36.40 -41.40
N GLY A 33 11.55 -35.61 -42.47
CA GLY A 33 12.38 -34.45 -42.76
C GLY A 33 12.48 -33.39 -41.68
N ALA A 34 13.71 -32.90 -41.49
CA ALA A 34 14.02 -31.76 -40.64
C ALA A 34 13.51 -30.46 -41.29
N ILE A 35 12.29 -30.06 -40.95
CA ILE A 35 11.92 -28.64 -40.94
C ILE A 35 12.45 -28.11 -39.60
N SER A 36 13.68 -27.59 -39.62
CA SER A 36 14.18 -26.77 -38.52
C SER A 36 13.35 -25.50 -38.46
N VAL A 37 12.29 -25.50 -37.65
CA VAL A 37 11.77 -24.27 -37.08
C VAL A 37 12.85 -23.80 -36.12
N ALA A 38 13.74 -22.94 -36.59
CA ALA A 38 14.59 -22.16 -35.71
C ALA A 38 13.65 -21.40 -34.79
N ALA A 39 13.48 -21.89 -33.56
CA ALA A 39 12.83 -21.14 -32.52
C ALA A 39 13.62 -19.83 -32.40
N VAL A 40 13.02 -18.74 -32.86
CA VAL A 40 13.48 -17.39 -32.53
C VAL A 40 13.34 -17.32 -31.02
N ALA A 41 14.43 -17.64 -30.31
CA ALA A 41 14.55 -17.37 -28.91
C ALA A 41 14.33 -15.86 -28.77
N LYS A 42 13.18 -15.47 -28.20
CA LYS A 42 12.99 -14.11 -27.75
C LYS A 42 14.22 -13.78 -26.91
N PRO A 43 14.95 -12.68 -27.19
CA PRO A 43 16.11 -12.32 -26.39
C PRO A 43 15.64 -12.24 -24.94
N VAL A 44 16.11 -13.19 -24.12
CA VAL A 44 15.97 -13.10 -22.67
C VAL A 44 16.73 -11.83 -22.31
N PRO A 45 16.07 -10.81 -21.73
CA PRO A 45 16.77 -9.60 -21.33
C PRO A 45 17.97 -10.01 -20.49
N ALA A 46 19.15 -9.51 -20.85
CA ALA A 46 20.36 -9.73 -20.05
C ALA A 46 20.04 -9.39 -18.59
N PRO A 47 20.52 -10.20 -17.62
CA PRO A 47 20.26 -9.93 -16.21
C PRO A 47 20.72 -8.50 -15.93
N VAL A 48 19.76 -7.65 -15.61
CA VAL A 48 20.00 -6.25 -15.28
C VAL A 48 21.03 -6.26 -14.15
N SER A 49 22.21 -5.72 -14.41
CA SER A 49 23.30 -5.53 -13.45
C SER A 49 22.66 -5.02 -12.18
N LYS A 50 22.74 -5.77 -11.06
CA LYS A 50 22.08 -5.45 -9.79
C LYS A 50 22.25 -3.95 -9.52
N PRO A 51 21.23 -3.11 -9.75
CA PRO A 51 21.40 -1.71 -9.45
C PRO A 51 21.49 -1.66 -7.94
N GLY A 52 22.60 -1.18 -7.40
CA GLY A 52 22.65 -0.80 -6.00
C GLY A 52 21.47 0.12 -5.68
N LEU A 53 21.14 0.29 -4.41
CA LEU A 53 20.05 1.17 -4.01
C LEU A 53 20.23 2.58 -4.60
N THR A 54 19.36 2.98 -5.54
CA THR A 54 19.51 4.27 -6.22
C THR A 54 19.19 5.43 -5.28
N PRO A 55 19.79 6.62 -5.47
CA PRO A 55 19.47 7.78 -4.64
C PRO A 55 17.99 8.16 -4.66
N GLU A 56 17.33 8.04 -5.82
CA GLU A 56 15.89 8.32 -5.96
C GLU A 56 15.06 7.34 -5.12
N ALA A 57 15.35 6.04 -5.19
CA ALA A 57 14.62 5.02 -4.41
C ALA A 57 14.87 5.19 -2.90
N LYS A 58 16.11 5.52 -2.51
CA LYS A 58 16.48 5.84 -1.12
C LYS A 58 15.70 7.06 -0.60
N ALA A 59 15.61 8.11 -1.40
CA ALA A 59 14.87 9.34 -1.06
C ALA A 59 13.37 9.06 -0.92
N ALA A 60 12.79 8.26 -1.82
CA ALA A 60 11.38 7.87 -1.74
C ALA A 60 11.07 7.13 -0.43
N LEU A 61 11.90 6.15 -0.06
CA LEU A 61 11.73 5.38 1.19
C LEU A 61 11.90 6.28 2.43
N SER A 62 12.89 7.17 2.41
CA SER A 62 13.10 8.15 3.48
C SER A 62 11.91 9.11 3.66
N SER A 63 11.35 9.59 2.54
CA SER A 63 10.17 10.46 2.53
C SER A 63 8.95 9.74 3.11
N MET A 64 8.70 8.49 2.71
CA MET A 64 7.64 7.67 3.28
C MET A 64 7.81 7.50 4.80
N GLY A 65 9.00 7.09 5.26
CA GLY A 65 9.25 6.92 6.69
C GLY A 65 9.07 8.22 7.48
N THR A 66 9.51 9.36 6.92
CA THR A 66 9.34 10.68 7.54
C THR A 66 7.87 11.07 7.63
N TYR A 67 7.10 10.81 6.58
CA TYR A 67 5.66 11.03 6.58
C TYR A 67 4.97 10.16 7.64
N LEU A 68 5.27 8.86 7.72
CA LEU A 68 4.68 7.96 8.72
C LEU A 68 5.00 8.42 10.15
N ARG A 69 6.24 8.83 10.42
CA ARG A 69 6.67 9.38 11.73
C ARG A 69 5.96 10.68 12.13
N SER A 70 5.46 11.44 11.15
CA SER A 70 4.75 12.70 11.42
C SER A 70 3.30 12.49 11.88
N LEU A 71 2.74 11.29 11.66
CA LEU A 71 1.35 10.99 11.97
C LEU A 71 1.21 10.58 13.43
N LYS A 72 0.28 11.20 14.15
CA LYS A 72 -0.12 10.76 15.51
C LYS A 72 -1.15 9.64 15.47
N SER A 73 -1.98 9.64 14.44
CA SER A 73 -3.00 8.64 14.19
C SER A 73 -3.17 8.44 12.70
N PHE A 74 -3.46 7.21 12.27
CA PHE A 74 -3.64 6.90 10.86
C PHE A 74 -4.48 5.63 10.67
N GLU A 75 -5.07 5.53 9.48
CA GLU A 75 -5.75 4.33 9.01
C GLU A 75 -5.03 3.77 7.78
N VAL A 76 -4.92 2.45 7.72
CA VAL A 76 -4.34 1.73 6.59
C VAL A 76 -5.32 0.66 6.15
N THR A 77 -5.65 0.66 4.86
CA THR A 77 -6.41 -0.40 4.22
C THR A 77 -5.54 -1.04 3.15
N ALA A 78 -5.41 -2.37 3.19
CA ALA A 78 -4.69 -3.13 2.18
C ALA A 78 -5.52 -4.33 1.75
N ASP A 79 -5.48 -4.61 0.46
CA ASP A 79 -5.94 -5.87 -0.13
C ASP A 79 -4.69 -6.57 -0.66
N GLY A 80 -4.59 -7.88 -0.48
CA GLY A 80 -3.45 -8.66 -0.93
C GLY A 80 -3.78 -10.14 -1.02
N THR A 81 -2.86 -10.90 -1.58
CA THR A 81 -2.92 -12.36 -1.60
C THR A 81 -1.84 -12.92 -0.70
N GLY A 82 -2.18 -13.95 0.08
CA GLY A 82 -1.24 -14.74 0.87
C GLY A 82 -1.15 -16.14 0.32
N ASP A 83 0.00 -16.77 0.47
CA ASP A 83 0.22 -18.16 0.11
C ASP A 83 0.54 -19.01 1.35
N VAL A 84 -0.13 -20.15 1.48
CA VAL A 84 0.24 -21.18 2.46
C VAL A 84 0.60 -22.47 1.73
N ALA A 85 1.79 -22.98 2.00
CA ALA A 85 2.19 -24.30 1.53
C ALA A 85 1.52 -25.36 2.43
N GLN A 86 0.56 -26.10 1.90
CA GLN A 86 -0.07 -27.23 2.56
C GLN A 86 0.21 -28.49 1.73
N ASP A 87 0.85 -29.49 2.35
CA ASP A 87 1.20 -30.77 1.69
C ASP A 87 1.98 -30.63 0.37
N GLY A 88 2.84 -29.61 0.28
CA GLY A 88 3.63 -29.32 -0.92
C GLY A 88 2.89 -28.59 -2.03
N GLN A 89 1.62 -28.23 -1.82
CA GLN A 89 0.83 -27.39 -2.71
C GLN A 89 0.68 -25.99 -2.10
N SER A 90 0.85 -24.95 -2.92
CA SER A 90 0.61 -23.57 -2.50
C SER A 90 -0.87 -23.23 -2.66
N LEU A 91 -1.52 -22.87 -1.56
CA LEU A 91 -2.87 -22.34 -1.55
C LEU A 91 -2.80 -20.82 -1.42
N GLU A 92 -3.21 -20.13 -2.48
CA GLU A 92 -3.34 -18.68 -2.49
C GLU A 92 -4.72 -18.28 -1.92
N TYR A 93 -4.76 -17.28 -1.06
CA TYR A 93 -5.99 -16.72 -0.52
C TYR A 93 -5.95 -15.19 -0.56
N ASP A 94 -7.09 -14.57 -0.85
CA ASP A 94 -7.26 -13.14 -0.70
C ASP A 94 -7.33 -12.77 0.78
N ALA A 95 -6.70 -11.65 1.12
CA ALA A 95 -6.70 -11.05 2.44
C ALA A 95 -6.96 -9.55 2.34
N ARG A 96 -7.89 -9.06 3.15
CA ARG A 96 -8.11 -7.65 3.41
C ARG A 96 -7.65 -7.32 4.82
N LEU A 97 -6.86 -6.26 4.93
CA LEU A 97 -6.33 -5.75 6.18
C LEU A 97 -6.81 -4.32 6.38
N ARG A 98 -7.29 -4.03 7.59
CA ARG A 98 -7.57 -2.68 8.05
C ARG A 98 -6.87 -2.44 9.38
N TYR A 99 -6.00 -1.43 9.43
CA TYR A 99 -5.45 -0.91 10.68
C TYR A 99 -6.02 0.45 10.99
N VAL A 100 -6.36 0.69 12.25
CA VAL A 100 -6.61 2.01 12.82
C VAL A 100 -5.67 2.19 13.99
N VAL A 101 -4.79 3.17 13.92
CA VAL A 101 -3.65 3.32 14.83
C VAL A 101 -3.69 4.69 15.46
N ALA A 102 -3.46 4.76 16.76
CA ALA A 102 -3.15 5.98 17.48
C ALA A 102 -1.88 5.74 18.32
N LEU A 103 -0.81 6.43 17.94
CA LEU A 103 0.48 6.30 18.62
C LEU A 103 0.41 6.95 20.01
N PRO A 104 1.16 6.42 21.00
CA PRO A 104 2.15 5.36 20.84
C PRO A 104 1.63 3.93 21.04
N ASP A 105 0.40 3.72 21.50
CA ASP A 105 0.00 2.48 22.20
C ASP A 105 -1.42 1.99 21.91
N ARG A 106 -2.13 2.55 20.92
CA ARG A 106 -3.47 2.08 20.54
C ARG A 106 -3.53 1.60 19.10
N MET A 107 -4.13 0.44 18.91
CA MET A 107 -4.30 -0.15 17.59
C MET A 107 -5.58 -0.99 17.55
N PHE A 108 -6.33 -0.84 16.47
CA PHE A 108 -7.25 -1.85 16.00
C PHE A 108 -6.72 -2.42 14.69
N ALA A 109 -6.78 -3.73 14.52
CA ALA A 109 -6.47 -4.41 13.27
C ALA A 109 -7.60 -5.38 12.93
N GLU A 110 -8.02 -5.41 11.69
CA GLU A 110 -8.92 -6.43 11.18
C GLU A 110 -8.27 -7.11 9.99
N VAL A 111 -8.18 -8.44 10.05
CA VAL A 111 -7.70 -9.30 8.98
C VAL A 111 -8.86 -10.18 8.58
N SER A 112 -9.31 -10.02 7.33
CA SER A 112 -10.35 -10.85 6.74
C SER A 112 -9.77 -11.58 5.54
N THR A 113 -9.94 -12.89 5.49
CA THR A 113 -9.72 -13.71 4.31
C THR A 113 -11.07 -14.23 3.82
N GLY A 114 -11.08 -14.97 2.71
CA GLY A 114 -12.33 -15.60 2.22
C GLY A 114 -12.98 -16.57 3.20
N SER A 115 -12.28 -17.04 4.24
CA SER A 115 -12.77 -18.05 5.18
C SER A 115 -12.58 -17.72 6.65
N GLN A 116 -11.89 -16.63 6.98
CA GLN A 116 -11.60 -16.25 8.36
C GLN A 116 -11.67 -14.74 8.55
N GLN A 117 -12.26 -14.31 9.66
CA GLN A 117 -12.15 -12.93 10.14
C GLN A 117 -11.54 -12.88 11.54
N ARG A 118 -10.47 -12.09 11.70
CA ARG A 118 -9.81 -11.85 12.99
C ARG A 118 -9.68 -10.36 13.25
N GLN A 119 -10.03 -9.96 14.46
CA GLN A 119 -9.90 -8.60 14.96
C GLN A 119 -8.89 -8.60 16.11
N LEU A 120 -7.99 -7.62 16.11
CA LEU A 120 -6.99 -7.41 17.14
C LEU A 120 -7.18 -6.01 17.71
N TYR A 121 -7.24 -5.94 19.04
CA TYR A 121 -7.39 -4.69 19.78
C TYR A 121 -6.19 -4.54 20.72
N TYR A 122 -5.62 -3.35 20.72
CA TYR A 122 -4.53 -3.01 21.62
C TYR A 122 -4.82 -1.66 22.28
N ASP A 123 -4.74 -1.65 23.60
CA ASP A 123 -5.02 -0.49 24.46
C ASP A 123 -3.80 0.04 25.21
N GLY A 124 -2.61 -0.54 24.95
CA GLY A 124 -1.35 -0.22 25.63
C GLY A 124 -1.08 -1.07 26.87
N LEU A 125 -2.06 -1.85 27.33
CA LEU A 125 -1.96 -2.74 28.48
C LEU A 125 -2.02 -4.21 28.08
N LYS A 126 -2.90 -4.53 27.13
CA LYS A 126 -3.12 -5.89 26.63
C LYS A 126 -3.45 -5.90 25.14
N LEU A 127 -3.13 -7.02 24.51
CA LEU A 127 -3.59 -7.37 23.16
C LEU A 127 -4.78 -8.31 23.30
N THR A 128 -5.92 -7.94 22.75
CA THR A 128 -7.10 -8.79 22.62
C THR A 128 -7.23 -9.27 21.19
N VAL A 129 -7.37 -10.57 20.98
CA VAL A 129 -7.69 -11.18 19.69
C VAL A 129 -9.13 -11.68 19.76
N SER A 130 -9.92 -11.34 18.75
CA SER A 130 -11.30 -11.79 18.57
C SER A 130 -11.44 -12.45 17.21
N ALA A 131 -12.06 -13.62 17.18
CA ALA A 131 -12.44 -14.33 15.96
C ALA A 131 -13.97 -14.56 16.02
N PRO A 132 -14.77 -13.55 15.58
CA PRO A 132 -16.22 -13.55 15.78
C PRO A 132 -16.92 -14.71 15.09
N GLU A 133 -16.43 -15.16 13.93
CA GLU A 133 -17.00 -16.29 13.17
C GLU A 133 -17.02 -17.61 13.94
N ILE A 134 -16.09 -17.77 14.89
CA ILE A 134 -15.99 -18.96 15.75
C ILE A 134 -16.26 -18.63 17.23
N ASN A 135 -16.80 -17.44 17.53
CA ASN A 135 -17.08 -16.95 18.89
C ASN A 135 -15.89 -17.08 19.85
N TYR A 136 -14.68 -16.85 19.36
CA TYR A 136 -13.46 -16.99 20.15
C TYR A 136 -12.87 -15.61 20.49
N TYR A 137 -12.39 -15.46 21.73
CA TYR A 137 -11.59 -14.30 22.12
C TYR A 137 -10.49 -14.70 23.10
N ALA A 138 -9.37 -13.97 23.07
CA ALA A 138 -8.24 -14.16 23.96
C ALA A 138 -7.59 -12.82 24.32
N ASP A 139 -7.21 -12.66 25.58
CA ASP A 139 -6.47 -11.52 26.10
C ASP A 139 -5.03 -11.93 26.43
N MET A 140 -4.07 -11.12 26.00
CA MET A 140 -2.64 -11.31 26.24
C MET A 140 -2.07 -10.06 26.93
N PRO A 141 -1.51 -10.18 28.16
CA PRO A 141 -0.99 -9.03 28.91
C PRO A 141 0.34 -8.52 28.32
N LEU A 142 0.21 -7.63 27.34
CA LEU A 142 1.31 -7.05 26.58
C LEU A 142 1.36 -5.53 26.78
N SER A 143 1.83 -5.05 27.92
CA SER A 143 1.89 -3.60 28.16
C SER A 143 3.08 -2.94 27.44
N GLY A 144 2.89 -1.71 26.95
CA GLY A 144 3.95 -0.92 26.31
C GLY A 144 3.48 -0.09 25.12
N SER A 145 4.44 0.39 24.33
CA SER A 145 4.14 1.01 23.05
C SER A 145 3.83 -0.04 21.98
N LEU A 146 3.29 0.39 20.85
CA LEU A 146 3.04 -0.46 19.70
C LEU A 146 4.33 -1.10 19.16
N ALA A 147 5.47 -0.44 19.30
CA ALA A 147 6.77 -1.03 18.97
C ALA A 147 7.11 -2.22 19.88
N VAL A 148 6.82 -2.11 21.18
CA VAL A 148 6.98 -3.21 22.16
C VAL A 148 5.99 -4.32 21.87
N LEU A 149 4.74 -3.98 21.53
CA LEU A 149 3.74 -4.97 21.13
C LEU A 149 4.22 -5.83 19.96
N LEU A 150 4.77 -5.21 18.91
CA LEU A 150 5.24 -5.92 17.72
C LEU A 150 6.31 -6.96 18.03
N ASP A 151 7.25 -6.63 18.91
CA ASP A 151 8.32 -7.56 19.29
C ASP A 151 7.77 -8.69 20.17
N ARG A 152 6.98 -8.34 21.18
CA ARG A 152 6.49 -9.32 22.17
C ARG A 152 5.40 -10.23 21.61
N ALA A 153 4.50 -9.73 20.77
CA ALA A 153 3.47 -10.55 20.14
C ALA A 153 4.07 -11.67 19.27
N ALA A 154 5.13 -11.36 18.52
CA ALA A 154 5.85 -12.35 17.73
C ALA A 154 6.65 -13.31 18.63
N ALA A 155 7.40 -12.80 19.60
CA ALA A 155 8.29 -13.62 20.44
C ALA A 155 7.56 -14.52 21.44
N GLU A 156 6.48 -14.04 22.06
CA GLU A 156 5.78 -14.75 23.14
C GLU A 156 4.60 -15.58 22.64
N TYR A 157 3.95 -15.13 21.56
CA TYR A 157 2.69 -15.73 21.07
C TYR A 157 2.76 -16.20 19.61
N GLY A 158 3.87 -15.97 18.90
CA GLY A 158 3.99 -16.30 17.48
C GLY A 158 3.04 -15.50 16.58
N ILE A 159 2.50 -14.38 17.07
CA ILE A 159 1.57 -13.54 16.32
C ILE A 159 2.39 -12.54 15.51
N GLU A 160 2.58 -12.83 14.22
CA GLU A 160 3.12 -11.87 13.26
C GLU A 160 2.00 -10.95 12.74
N LEU A 161 2.11 -9.65 13.01
CA LEU A 161 1.19 -8.67 12.43
C LEU A 161 1.50 -8.48 10.93
N PRO A 162 0.49 -8.60 10.03
CA PRO A 162 0.67 -8.30 8.62
C PRO A 162 1.09 -6.85 8.43
N LEU A 163 1.95 -6.57 7.43
CA LEU A 163 2.50 -5.24 7.16
C LEU A 163 3.19 -4.59 8.38
N HIS A 164 3.75 -5.37 9.31
CA HIS A 164 4.45 -4.82 10.47
C HIS A 164 5.61 -3.87 10.10
N GLN A 165 6.21 -4.03 8.91
CA GLN A 165 7.25 -3.13 8.40
C GLN A 165 6.81 -1.67 8.35
N LEU A 166 5.50 -1.41 8.16
CA LEU A 166 4.97 -0.04 8.18
C LEU A 166 5.23 0.64 9.53
N PHE A 167 5.06 -0.09 10.62
CA PHE A 167 5.30 0.40 11.97
C PHE A 167 6.79 0.55 12.26
N LEU A 168 7.63 -0.34 11.71
CA LEU A 168 9.09 -0.19 11.81
C LEU A 168 9.58 1.08 11.09
N TRP A 169 9.10 1.34 9.87
CA TRP A 169 9.45 2.58 9.14
C TRP A 169 8.89 3.85 9.82
N GLY A 170 7.80 3.70 10.57
CA GLY A 170 7.16 4.76 11.35
C GLY A 170 7.82 5.08 12.70
N ASP A 171 8.83 4.32 13.15
CA ASP A 171 9.54 4.58 14.40
C ASP A 171 10.93 5.17 14.14
N ALA A 172 11.17 6.41 14.60
CA ALA A 172 12.47 7.07 14.47
C ALA A 172 13.57 6.37 15.27
N LYS A 173 13.20 5.65 16.33
CA LYS A 173 14.13 4.98 17.24
C LYS A 173 14.56 3.61 16.73
N ARG A 174 13.87 3.07 15.71
CA ARG A 174 14.27 1.82 15.05
C ARG A 174 15.02 2.12 13.76
N PRO A 175 16.31 1.79 13.67
CA PRO A 175 17.00 1.80 12.40
C PRO A 175 16.36 0.72 11.53
N VAL A 176 15.75 1.12 10.41
CA VAL A 176 15.38 0.16 9.38
C VAL A 176 16.55 -0.01 8.45
N GLU A 177 17.02 -1.24 8.31
CA GLU A 177 18.11 -1.55 7.38
C GLU A 177 17.72 -1.14 5.96
N TRP A 178 18.70 -0.58 5.25
CA TRP A 178 18.48 -0.22 3.86
C TRP A 178 18.37 -1.48 3.01
N PRO A 179 17.42 -1.56 2.07
CA PRO A 179 17.37 -2.67 1.13
C PRO A 179 18.66 -2.78 0.33
N THR A 180 19.06 -4.02 0.01
CA THR A 180 20.28 -4.33 -0.75
C THR A 180 20.28 -3.67 -2.13
N SER A 181 19.12 -3.60 -2.77
CA SER A 181 18.93 -2.90 -4.04
C SER A 181 17.55 -2.27 -4.11
N GLY A 182 17.43 -1.19 -4.88
CA GLY A 182 16.14 -0.60 -5.17
C GLY A 182 16.23 0.48 -6.22
N PHE A 183 15.22 0.56 -7.07
CA PHE A 183 15.18 1.48 -8.20
C PHE A 183 13.73 1.85 -8.54
N LYS A 184 13.55 2.93 -9.29
CA LYS A 184 12.26 3.31 -9.84
C LYS A 184 11.95 2.43 -11.05
N VAL A 185 10.83 1.72 -10.97
CA VAL A 185 10.32 0.87 -12.05
C VAL A 185 9.73 1.73 -13.17
N GLY A 186 9.00 2.78 -12.81
CA GLY A 186 8.35 3.65 -13.76
C GLY A 186 7.28 4.52 -13.10
N THR A 187 6.47 5.16 -13.93
CA THR A 187 5.32 5.95 -13.49
C THR A 187 4.05 5.27 -13.94
N THR A 188 3.09 5.10 -13.05
CA THR A 188 1.78 4.49 -13.33
C THR A 188 0.66 5.33 -12.72
N ARG A 189 -0.59 4.92 -12.91
CA ARG A 189 -1.76 5.49 -12.25
C ARG A 189 -2.16 4.64 -11.03
N CYS A 190 -2.22 5.22 -9.84
CA CYS A 190 -2.82 4.60 -8.64
C CYS A 190 -4.21 5.19 -8.39
N GLY A 191 -5.26 4.52 -8.85
CA GLY A 191 -6.61 5.06 -8.80
C GLY A 191 -6.73 6.33 -9.64
N VAL A 192 -6.94 7.48 -9.01
CA VAL A 192 -7.02 8.79 -9.69
C VAL A 192 -5.69 9.54 -9.76
N ALA A 193 -4.68 9.13 -9.00
CA ALA A 193 -3.40 9.82 -8.91
C ALA A 193 -2.32 9.20 -9.82
N ILE A 194 -1.36 10.01 -10.24
CA ILE A 194 -0.13 9.52 -10.88
C ILE A 194 0.89 9.15 -9.80
N CYS A 195 1.49 7.98 -9.90
CA CYS A 195 2.44 7.43 -8.94
C CYS A 195 3.76 7.06 -9.57
N ASP A 196 4.84 7.30 -8.85
CA ASP A 196 6.12 6.67 -9.12
C ASP A 196 6.20 5.33 -8.39
N GLN A 197 6.53 4.28 -9.14
CA GLN A 197 6.68 2.92 -8.63
C GLN A 197 8.14 2.60 -8.37
N TYR A 198 8.41 2.02 -7.22
CA TYR A 198 9.73 1.60 -6.78
C TYR A 198 9.69 0.11 -6.45
N ALA A 199 10.76 -0.59 -6.83
CA ALA A 199 10.99 -1.98 -6.45
C ALA A 199 12.23 -2.04 -5.56
N PHE A 200 12.14 -2.81 -4.47
CA PHE A 200 13.19 -3.01 -3.50
C PHE A 200 13.41 -4.50 -3.26
N ARG A 201 14.67 -4.84 -2.93
CA ARG A 201 15.09 -6.20 -2.63
C ARG A 201 16.05 -6.20 -1.45
N GLN A 202 15.84 -7.14 -0.55
CA GLN A 202 16.71 -7.44 0.59
C GLN A 202 16.64 -8.94 0.92
N PRO A 203 17.52 -9.48 1.79
CA PRO A 203 17.49 -10.88 2.15
C PRO A 203 16.10 -11.30 2.65
N GLY A 204 15.52 -12.32 2.03
CA GLY A 204 14.22 -12.88 2.41
C GLY A 204 12.97 -12.06 2.04
N LEU A 205 13.11 -10.85 1.47
CA LEU A 205 11.96 -10.01 1.12
C LEU A 205 12.20 -9.16 -0.13
N ASP A 206 11.31 -9.33 -1.10
CA ASP A 206 11.13 -8.39 -2.21
C ASP A 206 9.84 -7.59 -1.98
N TYR A 207 9.90 -6.27 -2.15
CA TYR A 207 8.73 -5.40 -1.96
C TYR A 207 8.66 -4.26 -2.95
N GLY A 208 7.43 -3.91 -3.32
CA GLY A 208 7.10 -2.76 -4.17
C GLY A 208 6.45 -1.65 -3.37
N MET A 209 6.75 -0.40 -3.72
CA MET A 209 6.11 0.79 -3.14
C MET A 209 5.69 1.72 -4.27
N SER A 210 4.47 2.24 -4.19
CA SER A 210 4.01 3.33 -5.06
C SER A 210 3.86 4.62 -4.26
N SER A 211 4.46 5.70 -4.75
CA SER A 211 4.33 7.04 -4.15
C SER A 211 3.55 7.95 -5.10
N ALA A 212 2.40 8.44 -4.66
CA ALA A 212 1.60 9.37 -5.43
C ALA A 212 2.31 10.72 -5.55
N ARG A 213 2.41 11.24 -6.78
CA ARG A 213 2.88 12.61 -7.00
C ARG A 213 1.81 13.56 -6.48
N ARG A 214 2.20 14.43 -5.55
CA ARG A 214 1.31 15.44 -5.02
C ARG A 214 1.26 16.61 -6.00
N ASP A 215 0.11 16.80 -6.63
CA ASP A 215 -0.12 17.98 -7.44
C ASP A 215 -0.64 19.12 -6.54
N TRP A 216 0.27 20.04 -6.23
CA TRP A 216 -0.04 21.24 -5.45
C TRP A 216 -0.92 22.22 -6.23
N LEU A 217 -0.90 22.19 -7.56
CA LEU A 217 -1.76 23.06 -8.39
C LEU A 217 -3.22 22.68 -8.22
N HIS A 218 -3.54 21.40 -8.13
CA HIS A 218 -4.90 20.95 -7.82
C HIS A 218 -5.38 21.41 -6.42
N MET A 219 -4.50 21.48 -5.43
CA MET A 219 -4.86 22.02 -4.11
C MET A 219 -5.06 23.54 -4.15
N LEU A 220 -4.21 24.27 -4.88
CA LEU A 220 -4.40 25.72 -5.05
C LEU A 220 -5.65 26.06 -5.86
N SER A 221 -5.94 25.33 -6.94
CA SER A 221 -7.14 25.57 -7.72
C SER A 221 -8.41 25.27 -6.93
N PHE A 222 -8.39 24.24 -6.08
CA PHE A 222 -9.49 23.97 -5.16
C PHE A 222 -9.65 25.10 -4.13
N ALA A 223 -8.56 25.57 -3.52
CA ALA A 223 -8.59 26.68 -2.57
C ALA A 223 -9.10 27.98 -3.19
N VAL A 224 -8.63 28.32 -4.40
CA VAL A 224 -9.08 29.51 -5.15
C VAL A 224 -10.55 29.38 -5.52
N THR A 225 -10.98 28.24 -6.07
CA THR A 225 -12.38 28.00 -6.41
C THR A 225 -13.27 28.14 -5.17
N MET A 226 -12.92 27.49 -4.06
CA MET A 226 -13.71 27.55 -2.82
C MET A 226 -13.78 28.97 -2.25
N THR A 227 -12.68 29.72 -2.31
CA THR A 227 -12.62 31.12 -1.88
C THR A 227 -13.51 32.01 -2.74
N ILE A 228 -13.46 31.86 -4.06
CA ILE A 228 -14.31 32.61 -4.99
C ILE A 228 -15.79 32.25 -4.79
N THR A 229 -16.12 30.96 -4.65
CA THR A 229 -17.49 30.51 -4.40
C THR A 229 -18.03 31.09 -3.10
N LEU A 230 -17.28 31.02 -1.99
CA LEU A 230 -17.70 31.64 -0.73
C LEU A 230 -17.85 33.16 -0.86
N TYR A 231 -16.92 33.80 -1.56
CA TYR A 231 -16.97 35.25 -1.76
C TYR A 231 -18.23 35.67 -2.53
N LEU A 232 -18.60 34.94 -3.59
CA LEU A 232 -19.83 35.19 -4.35
C LEU A 232 -21.09 34.96 -3.50
N ILE A 233 -21.12 33.91 -2.68
CA ILE A 233 -22.24 33.65 -1.76
C ILE A 233 -22.38 34.80 -0.76
N ILE A 234 -21.26 35.26 -0.18
CA ILE A 234 -21.26 36.36 0.79
C ILE A 234 -21.65 37.67 0.12
N ASP A 235 -21.19 37.97 -1.10
CA ASP A 235 -21.57 39.22 -1.79
C ASP A 235 -23.05 39.21 -2.24
N LEU A 236 -23.63 38.02 -2.48
CA LEU A 236 -25.07 37.85 -2.70
C LEU A 236 -25.90 38.08 -1.43
N GLU A 237 -25.45 37.58 -0.28
CA GLU A 237 -26.21 37.67 0.99
C GLU A 237 -25.96 39.00 1.74
N TYR A 238 -24.74 39.52 1.67
CA TYR A 238 -24.30 40.76 2.30
C TYR A 238 -23.42 41.53 1.29
N PRO A 239 -24.00 42.28 0.34
CA PRO A 239 -23.26 42.97 -0.71
C PRO A 239 -22.36 44.04 -0.09
N ARG A 240 -21.06 43.74 0.01
CA ARG A 240 -20.05 44.66 0.58
C ARG A 240 -19.34 45.45 -0.52
N LEU A 241 -19.17 44.83 -1.68
CA LEU A 241 -18.43 45.38 -2.82
C LEU A 241 -19.30 45.57 -4.07
N GLY A 242 -20.52 45.01 -4.09
CA GLY A 242 -21.52 45.29 -5.11
C GLY A 242 -21.19 44.70 -6.48
N LEU A 243 -20.48 43.56 -6.53
CA LEU A 243 -20.20 42.86 -7.79
C LEU A 243 -21.48 42.26 -8.40
N ILE A 244 -22.51 42.03 -7.57
CA ILE A 244 -23.86 41.66 -8.00
C ILE A 244 -24.86 42.64 -7.35
N ASP A 245 -25.28 43.67 -8.08
CA ASP A 245 -26.32 44.62 -7.63
C ASP A 245 -27.72 44.12 -8.03
N VAL A 246 -28.43 43.49 -7.10
CA VAL A 246 -29.80 42.98 -7.31
C VAL A 246 -30.78 44.12 -7.64
N ALA A 247 -30.57 45.34 -7.13
CA ALA A 247 -31.45 46.48 -7.40
C ALA A 247 -31.30 46.99 -8.85
N SER A 248 -30.13 46.80 -9.47
CA SER A 248 -29.95 47.08 -10.90
C SER A 248 -30.75 46.10 -11.77
N PHE A 249 -30.78 44.81 -11.40
CA PHE A 249 -31.57 43.80 -12.08
C PHE A 249 -33.07 44.04 -11.92
N GLU A 250 -33.51 44.40 -10.72
CA GLU A 250 -34.92 44.68 -10.44
C GLU A 250 -35.41 45.91 -11.21
N ARG A 251 -34.62 47.00 -11.25
CA ARG A 251 -34.93 48.17 -12.08
C ARG A 251 -34.96 47.86 -13.57
N ALA A 252 -34.03 47.03 -14.06
CA ALA A 252 -34.05 46.59 -15.45
C ALA A 252 -35.29 45.74 -15.75
N ALA A 253 -35.69 44.85 -14.84
CA ALA A 253 -36.88 44.02 -14.99
C ALA A 253 -38.17 44.86 -14.95
N MET A 254 -38.29 45.79 -14.01
CA MET A 254 -39.44 46.72 -13.92
C MET A 254 -39.54 47.62 -15.16
N ALA A 255 -38.41 48.13 -15.67
CA ALA A 255 -38.37 48.90 -16.91
C ALA A 255 -38.84 48.07 -18.13
N THR A 256 -38.47 46.80 -18.22
CA THR A 256 -38.98 45.91 -19.28
C THR A 256 -40.46 45.52 -19.09
N ALA A 257 -40.96 45.51 -17.86
CA ALA A 257 -42.35 45.22 -17.54
C ALA A 257 -43.28 46.46 -17.65
N GLY A 258 -42.72 47.66 -17.90
CA GLY A 258 -43.48 48.91 -17.97
C GLY A 258 -44.05 49.36 -16.63
N ILE A 259 -43.45 48.92 -15.52
CA ILE A 259 -43.83 49.31 -14.17
C ILE A 259 -42.86 50.42 -13.74
N ASP A 260 -43.34 51.66 -13.70
CA ASP A 260 -42.57 52.77 -13.14
C ASP A 260 -42.58 52.71 -11.59
N PRO A 261 -41.48 53.09 -10.93
CA PRO A 261 -41.29 52.92 -9.48
C PRO A 261 -42.25 53.74 -8.61
#